data_AF-U7UMZ8-F1
#
_entry.id   AF-U7UMZ8-F1
#
_cell.length_a   1.000
_cell.length_b   1.000
_cell.length_c   1.000
_cell.angle_alpha   90.00
_cell.angle_beta   90.00
_cell.angle_gamma   90.00
#
_symmetry.space_group_name_H-M   'P 1'
#
loop_
_entity.id
_entity.type
_entity.pdbx_description
1 polymer ?
#
loop_
_entity_poly.entity_id
_entity_poly.type
_entity_poly.pdbx_seq_one_letter_code
_entity_poly.pdbx_strand_id
1 'polypeptide(L)'
;AKVVLNTQALSDAIKAAKDIVKGNKKVEEFNILQSVIAEAEKVLKEATDQEDLDKEVTTLNAAVEAFKASGDVKLPTEDGIYLASVEIGNASNPGQKSMANGAIDHIAKLILKEDKVKVELTFKGMDLNGMKGHLTNLFYFENNQDPRSGGRAVETKIEKTFTDIGTDGQSKEFPQVFSFTMNRDLFEASEFIWCRVWVDVMDGFMGGPGKGAQEARIIINKEHLKKVVLKKEALTKEIAEAKKVEQGKKTEEAFNTLKAAIAAAEETLKTATDQEALDQGVATLKAAVEAFNNSPNVLEKEALTKEIAAAKEIVKGKKTDEAFSKLKAAIAAAEKVLGEATEQTQLDEAVKALKTAVKAFKNSPDVLEKEALTKEIAGAKKIEQGKKTDEAFSKLQAAITAAEETLKTATDQEALNQGVATLKAAVEAFNKSPDVLKKEALTKEIAEAKKIEQGKKTDEAFSKLQAAITAAEETLKTATDQGALDQGVATLKAAVKAFKASEDVKLPIEDGIYTAPVEVDHAYNL
;
A
#
# COMPACT_ATOMS: atom_id res chain seq x y z
N ALA A 1 -31.02 103.28 -40.15
CA ALA A 1 -29.68 102.83 -39.72
C ALA A 1 -29.75 101.32 -39.50
N LYS A 2 -28.78 100.55 -40.02
CA LYS A 2 -28.69 99.12 -39.66
C LYS A 2 -28.35 99.09 -38.17
N VAL A 3 -29.21 98.52 -37.34
CA VAL A 3 -28.92 98.33 -35.91
C VAL A 3 -27.70 97.42 -35.84
N VAL A 4 -26.62 97.92 -35.23
CA VAL A 4 -25.40 97.13 -35.00
C VAL A 4 -25.56 96.52 -33.62
N LEU A 5 -25.79 95.22 -33.57
CA LEU A 5 -25.91 94.46 -32.31
C LEU A 5 -24.51 94.13 -31.77
N ASN A 6 -24.36 94.17 -30.44
CA ASN A 6 -23.17 93.70 -29.75
C ASN A 6 -23.32 92.21 -29.42
N THR A 7 -22.66 91.36 -30.20
CA THR A 7 -22.74 89.90 -30.10
C THR A 7 -21.63 89.27 -29.27
N GLN A 8 -20.66 90.07 -28.80
CA GLN A 8 -19.43 89.56 -28.18
C GLN A 8 -19.72 88.77 -26.89
N ALA A 9 -20.57 89.32 -26.01
CA ALA A 9 -20.90 88.71 -24.73
C ALA A 9 -21.53 87.32 -24.89
N LEU A 10 -22.49 87.18 -25.81
CA LEU A 10 -23.13 85.90 -26.10
C LEU A 10 -22.15 84.93 -26.79
N SER A 11 -21.32 85.40 -27.72
CA SER A 11 -20.31 84.55 -28.36
C SER A 11 -19.30 83.99 -27.36
N ASP A 12 -18.84 84.79 -26.41
CA ASP A 12 -17.88 84.34 -25.39
C ASP A 12 -18.53 83.42 -24.35
N ALA A 13 -19.77 83.71 -23.94
CA ALA A 13 -20.53 82.82 -23.06
C ALA A 13 -20.77 81.44 -23.70
N ILE A 14 -21.12 81.40 -25.00
CA ILE A 14 -21.27 80.15 -25.76
C ILE A 14 -19.96 79.37 -25.81
N LYS A 15 -18.82 80.03 -26.08
CA LYS A 15 -17.51 79.35 -26.08
C LYS A 15 -17.20 78.73 -24.72
N ALA A 16 -17.33 79.52 -23.65
CA ALA A 16 -17.08 79.04 -22.30
C ALA A 16 -18.02 77.89 -21.91
N ALA A 17 -19.31 77.96 -22.28
CA ALA A 17 -20.27 76.90 -22.01
C ALA A 17 -20.00 75.62 -22.81
N LYS A 18 -19.48 75.73 -24.04
CA LYS A 18 -19.09 74.58 -24.88
C LYS A 18 -17.86 73.84 -24.35
N ASP A 19 -16.99 74.52 -23.62
CA ASP A 19 -15.82 73.90 -22.99
C ASP A 19 -16.18 73.09 -21.73
N ILE A 20 -17.42 73.19 -21.24
CA ILE A 20 -17.90 72.44 -20.09
C ILE A 20 -18.13 70.97 -20.49
N VAL A 21 -17.39 70.08 -19.84
CA VAL A 21 -17.57 68.63 -19.91
C VAL A 21 -18.55 68.15 -18.83
N LYS A 22 -19.27 67.04 -19.07
CA LYS A 22 -20.25 66.50 -18.11
C LYS A 22 -19.55 66.06 -16.82
N GLY A 23 -18.37 65.44 -16.95
CA GLY A 23 -17.69 64.83 -15.82
C GLY A 23 -18.55 63.76 -15.15
N ASN A 24 -18.67 63.81 -13.82
CA ASN A 24 -19.51 62.91 -13.02
C ASN A 24 -20.88 63.50 -12.66
N LYS A 25 -21.27 64.66 -13.19
CA LYS A 25 -22.59 65.27 -12.96
C LYS A 25 -23.70 64.43 -13.60
N LYS A 26 -24.95 64.64 -13.18
CA LYS A 26 -26.13 64.01 -13.77
C LYS A 26 -26.32 64.38 -15.25
N VAL A 27 -26.85 63.45 -16.04
CA VAL A 27 -27.07 63.65 -17.48
C VAL A 27 -28.17 64.66 -17.78
N GLU A 28 -29.18 64.77 -16.92
CA GLU A 28 -30.35 65.62 -17.14
C GLU A 28 -29.97 67.11 -17.20
N GLU A 29 -29.25 67.60 -16.21
CA GLU A 29 -28.81 69.00 -16.16
C GLU A 29 -27.77 69.32 -17.25
N PHE A 30 -26.95 68.34 -17.65
CA PHE A 30 -26.04 68.50 -18.78
C PHE A 30 -26.81 68.63 -20.11
N ASN A 31 -27.85 67.81 -20.32
CA ASN A 31 -28.69 67.88 -21.53
C ASN A 31 -29.46 69.21 -21.61
N ILE A 32 -29.90 69.75 -20.48
CA ILE A 32 -30.50 71.10 -20.40
C ILE A 32 -29.47 72.13 -20.84
N LEU A 33 -28.25 72.10 -20.30
CA LEU A 33 -27.18 73.01 -20.70
C LEU A 33 -26.90 72.92 -22.21
N GLN A 34 -26.79 71.71 -22.78
CA GLN A 34 -26.57 71.53 -24.22
C GLN A 34 -27.73 72.10 -25.06
N SER A 35 -28.97 71.95 -24.61
CA SER A 35 -30.14 72.51 -25.29
C SER A 35 -30.14 74.04 -25.27
N VAL A 36 -29.75 74.65 -24.14
CA VAL A 36 -29.62 76.10 -24.00
C VAL A 36 -28.46 76.63 -24.85
N ILE A 37 -27.32 75.92 -24.93
CA ILE A 37 -26.23 76.27 -25.84
C ILE A 37 -26.72 76.31 -27.29
N ALA A 38 -27.49 75.29 -27.72
CA ALA A 38 -28.00 75.23 -29.08
C ALA A 38 -28.96 76.40 -29.40
N GLU A 39 -29.83 76.78 -28.46
CA GLU A 39 -30.70 77.95 -28.64
C GLU A 39 -29.88 79.24 -28.63
N ALA A 40 -28.90 79.38 -27.74
CA ALA A 40 -27.99 80.52 -27.71
C ALA A 40 -27.25 80.72 -29.04
N GLU A 41 -26.80 79.65 -29.69
CA GLU A 41 -26.19 79.70 -31.02
C GLU A 41 -27.15 80.14 -32.12
N LYS A 42 -28.44 79.82 -31.97
CA LYS A 42 -29.48 80.25 -32.90
C LYS A 42 -29.82 81.72 -32.70
N VAL A 43 -30.03 82.15 -31.46
CA VAL A 43 -30.25 83.56 -31.09
C VAL A 43 -29.10 84.43 -31.57
N LEU A 44 -27.84 83.99 -31.41
CA LEU A 44 -26.66 84.69 -31.90
C LEU A 44 -26.70 84.99 -33.42
N LYS A 45 -27.36 84.13 -34.22
CA LYS A 45 -27.46 84.27 -35.68
C LYS A 45 -28.69 85.06 -36.13
N GLU A 46 -29.79 84.96 -35.38
CA GLU A 46 -31.12 85.38 -35.82
C GLU A 46 -31.64 86.64 -35.11
N ALA A 47 -31.03 87.06 -33.99
CA ALA A 47 -31.49 88.20 -33.20
C ALA A 47 -31.60 89.49 -34.02
N THR A 48 -32.70 90.22 -33.83
CA THR A 48 -32.97 91.52 -34.48
C THR A 48 -32.84 92.71 -33.52
N ASP A 49 -32.80 92.46 -32.21
CA ASP A 49 -32.57 93.45 -31.17
C ASP A 49 -31.56 92.97 -30.11
N GLN A 50 -31.07 93.91 -29.30
CA GLN A 50 -30.04 93.65 -28.29
C GLN A 50 -30.61 92.97 -27.03
N GLU A 51 -31.91 93.15 -26.78
CA GLU A 51 -32.57 92.60 -25.58
C GLU A 51 -32.62 91.07 -25.65
N ASP A 52 -32.85 90.51 -26.85
CA ASP A 52 -32.78 89.07 -27.10
C ASP A 52 -31.39 88.49 -26.80
N LEU A 53 -30.31 89.18 -27.20
CA LEU A 53 -28.94 88.74 -26.94
C LEU A 53 -28.61 88.77 -25.45
N ASP A 54 -28.96 89.85 -24.75
CA ASP A 54 -28.66 90.05 -23.33
C ASP A 54 -29.46 89.08 -22.43
N LYS A 55 -30.72 88.81 -22.81
CA LYS A 55 -31.56 87.80 -22.15
C LYS A 55 -30.98 86.40 -22.32
N GLU A 56 -30.50 86.07 -23.50
CA GLU A 56 -29.93 84.75 -23.77
C GLU A 56 -28.60 84.52 -23.04
N VAL A 57 -27.76 85.55 -22.88
CA VAL A 57 -26.58 85.48 -21.99
C VAL A 57 -26.99 85.11 -20.56
N THR A 58 -28.08 85.71 -20.06
CA THR A 58 -28.60 85.43 -18.71
C THR A 58 -29.10 83.99 -18.60
N THR A 59 -29.87 83.52 -19.59
CA THR A 59 -30.37 82.14 -19.67
C THR A 59 -29.23 81.14 -19.69
N LEU A 60 -28.22 81.35 -20.55
CA LEU A 60 -27.07 80.46 -20.68
C LEU A 60 -26.25 80.41 -19.39
N ASN A 61 -25.96 81.56 -18.76
CA ASN A 61 -25.23 81.60 -17.50
C ASN A 61 -25.99 80.89 -16.37
N ALA A 62 -27.31 81.06 -16.29
CA ALA A 62 -28.15 80.36 -15.32
C ALA A 62 -28.11 78.83 -15.54
N ALA A 63 -28.14 78.37 -16.79
CA ALA A 63 -28.02 76.95 -17.12
C ALA A 63 -26.63 76.39 -16.75
N VAL A 64 -25.56 77.17 -16.95
CA VAL A 64 -24.20 76.80 -16.53
C VAL A 64 -24.11 76.64 -15.01
N GLU A 65 -24.65 77.59 -14.24
CA GLU A 65 -24.63 77.50 -12.77
C GLU A 65 -25.53 76.37 -12.23
N ALA A 66 -26.70 76.16 -12.85
CA ALA A 66 -27.57 75.03 -12.52
C ALA A 66 -26.87 73.68 -12.78
N PHE A 67 -26.14 73.55 -13.90
CA PHE A 67 -25.35 72.36 -14.18
C PHE A 67 -24.22 72.15 -13.15
N LYS A 68 -23.46 73.19 -12.80
CA LYS A 68 -22.40 73.11 -11.78
C LYS A 68 -22.94 72.70 -10.41
N ALA A 69 -24.13 73.19 -10.05
CA ALA A 69 -24.81 72.87 -8.81
C ALA A 69 -25.50 71.49 -8.83
N SER A 70 -25.59 70.82 -9.99
CA SER A 70 -26.21 69.50 -10.08
C SER A 70 -25.44 68.45 -9.27
N GLY A 71 -26.16 67.41 -8.84
CA GLY A 71 -25.58 66.33 -8.04
C GLY A 71 -24.62 65.45 -8.85
N ASP A 72 -23.63 64.88 -8.18
CA ASP A 72 -22.71 63.91 -8.78
C ASP A 72 -23.34 62.51 -8.80
N VAL A 73 -23.10 61.77 -9.88
CA VAL A 73 -23.37 60.34 -10.00
C VAL A 73 -22.33 59.59 -9.18
N LYS A 74 -22.75 59.05 -8.03
CA LYS A 74 -21.90 58.25 -7.15
C LYS A 74 -22.08 56.76 -7.40
N LEU A 75 -21.01 55.98 -7.28
CA LEU A 75 -21.13 54.53 -7.33
C LEU A 75 -21.81 54.00 -6.04
N PRO A 76 -22.41 52.80 -6.10
CA PRO A 76 -22.94 52.09 -4.94
C PRO A 76 -21.89 51.91 -3.85
N THR A 77 -22.22 52.26 -2.60
CA THR A 77 -21.28 52.15 -1.46
C THR A 77 -20.97 50.71 -1.07
N GLU A 78 -21.82 49.76 -1.47
CA GLU A 78 -21.65 48.34 -1.17
C GLU A 78 -20.64 47.69 -2.13
N ASP A 79 -19.72 46.91 -1.58
CA ASP A 79 -18.90 45.99 -2.35
C ASP A 79 -19.78 45.00 -3.11
N GLY A 80 -19.35 44.64 -4.32
CA GLY A 80 -20.06 43.68 -5.14
C GLY A 80 -19.79 43.81 -6.63
N ILE A 81 -20.56 43.04 -7.39
CA ILE A 81 -20.47 42.98 -8.83
C ILE A 81 -21.65 43.75 -9.41
N TYR A 82 -21.36 44.67 -10.32
CA TYR A 82 -22.35 45.52 -10.98
C TYR A 82 -22.16 45.43 -12.49
N LEU A 83 -23.26 45.39 -13.22
CA LEU A 83 -23.26 45.45 -14.68
C LEU A 83 -23.68 46.86 -15.11
N ALA A 84 -22.96 47.38 -16.08
CA ALA A 84 -23.14 48.72 -16.62
C ALA A 84 -23.10 48.68 -18.14
N SER A 85 -23.92 49.49 -18.81
CA SER A 85 -23.77 49.64 -20.26
C SER A 85 -22.45 50.32 -20.59
N VAL A 86 -21.75 49.84 -21.63
CA VAL A 86 -20.47 50.37 -22.07
C VAL A 86 -20.42 50.58 -23.57
N GLU A 87 -19.80 51.70 -23.96
CA GLU A 87 -19.48 52.03 -25.35
C GLU A 87 -18.01 52.44 -25.48
N ILE A 88 -17.47 52.30 -26.68
CA ILE A 88 -16.13 52.78 -27.02
C ILE A 88 -16.25 53.96 -27.99
N GLY A 89 -15.93 55.16 -27.51
CA GLY A 89 -15.89 56.40 -28.29
C GLY A 89 -14.57 56.58 -29.04
N ASN A 90 -14.61 57.29 -30.17
CA ASN A 90 -13.43 57.74 -30.91
C ASN A 90 -12.58 58.68 -30.05
N ALA A 91 -11.24 58.63 -30.12
CA ALA A 91 -10.40 59.50 -29.29
C ALA A 91 -10.49 61.02 -29.59
N SER A 92 -10.66 61.41 -30.86
CA SER A 92 -10.56 62.80 -31.30
C SER A 92 -11.91 63.46 -31.58
N ASN A 93 -12.95 62.66 -31.82
CA ASN A 93 -14.28 63.16 -32.16
C ASN A 93 -15.29 62.79 -31.05
N PRO A 94 -15.53 63.69 -30.07
CA PRO A 94 -16.65 63.62 -29.13
C PRO A 94 -17.97 63.24 -29.83
N GLY A 95 -18.70 62.26 -29.28
CA GLY A 95 -19.97 61.77 -29.86
C GLY A 95 -19.86 60.73 -30.98
N GLN A 96 -18.68 60.50 -31.58
CA GLN A 96 -18.49 59.42 -32.56
C GLN A 96 -18.00 58.12 -31.91
N LYS A 97 -18.51 56.98 -32.37
CA LYS A 97 -18.11 55.64 -31.92
C LYS A 97 -16.78 55.22 -32.56
N SER A 98 -15.95 54.50 -31.81
CA SER A 98 -14.76 53.81 -32.33
C SER A 98 -15.15 52.53 -33.08
N MET A 99 -14.29 52.04 -33.97
CA MET A 99 -14.48 50.71 -34.58
C MET A 99 -14.54 49.61 -33.53
N ALA A 100 -13.78 49.74 -32.44
CA ALA A 100 -13.80 48.80 -31.32
C ALA A 100 -15.18 48.70 -30.64
N ASN A 101 -16.05 49.70 -30.81
CA ASN A 101 -17.42 49.66 -30.29
C ASN A 101 -18.27 48.55 -30.91
N GLY A 102 -17.99 48.10 -32.14
CA GLY A 102 -18.73 46.97 -32.71
C GLY A 102 -18.22 45.61 -32.23
N ALA A 103 -17.02 45.57 -31.64
CA ALA A 103 -16.38 44.36 -31.13
C ALA A 103 -16.65 44.13 -29.64
N ILE A 104 -17.06 45.16 -28.89
CA ILE A 104 -17.33 45.04 -27.46
C ILE A 104 -18.71 44.43 -27.19
N ASP A 105 -18.82 43.63 -26.14
CA ASP A 105 -20.09 43.35 -25.48
C ASP A 105 -20.50 44.60 -24.71
N HIS A 106 -21.65 45.18 -25.04
CA HIS A 106 -22.10 46.47 -24.51
C HIS A 106 -22.44 46.46 -23.01
N ILE A 107 -22.00 45.44 -22.27
CA ILE A 107 -22.08 45.33 -20.82
C ILE A 107 -20.68 45.19 -20.24
N ALA A 108 -20.26 46.19 -19.46
CA ALA A 108 -19.09 46.11 -18.59
C ALA A 108 -19.47 45.47 -17.26
N LYS A 109 -18.57 44.63 -16.73
CA LYS A 109 -18.67 44.10 -15.36
C LYS A 109 -17.74 44.91 -14.46
N LEU A 110 -18.31 45.54 -13.44
CA LEU A 110 -17.61 46.34 -12.44
C LEU A 110 -17.57 45.54 -11.14
N ILE A 111 -16.38 45.30 -10.60
CA ILE A 111 -16.19 44.67 -9.30
C ILE A 111 -15.72 45.77 -8.34
N LEU A 112 -16.63 46.21 -7.49
CA LEU A 112 -16.38 47.20 -6.43
C LEU A 112 -15.86 46.47 -5.20
N LYS A 113 -14.65 46.85 -4.77
CA LYS A 113 -14.05 46.34 -3.54
C LYS A 113 -13.25 47.45 -2.89
N GLU A 114 -13.69 47.88 -1.71
CA GLU A 114 -13.05 48.96 -0.96
C GLU A 114 -12.93 50.25 -1.80
N ASP A 115 -11.71 50.79 -1.97
CA ASP A 115 -11.39 52.01 -2.71
C ASP A 115 -11.08 51.77 -4.19
N LYS A 116 -11.34 50.56 -4.71
CA LYS A 116 -10.98 50.15 -6.06
C LYS A 116 -12.17 49.65 -6.86
N VAL A 117 -12.08 49.90 -8.17
CA VAL A 117 -12.99 49.37 -9.17
C VAL A 117 -12.16 48.56 -10.15
N LYS A 118 -12.44 47.26 -10.24
CA LYS A 118 -11.97 46.43 -11.35
C LYS A 118 -13.02 46.46 -12.46
N VAL A 119 -12.61 46.87 -13.65
CA VAL A 119 -13.45 46.92 -14.84
C VAL A 119 -13.09 45.72 -15.71
N GLU A 120 -14.08 44.92 -16.09
CA GLU A 120 -13.95 43.84 -17.06
C GLU A 120 -14.79 44.13 -18.30
N LEU A 121 -14.15 44.05 -19.46
CA LEU A 121 -14.73 44.29 -20.77
C LEU A 121 -14.57 43.04 -21.63
N THR A 122 -15.67 42.60 -22.22
CA THR A 122 -15.69 41.43 -23.10
C THR A 122 -15.70 41.90 -24.55
N PHE A 123 -14.85 41.32 -25.39
CA PHE A 123 -14.79 41.57 -26.82
C PHE A 123 -15.02 40.27 -27.60
N LYS A 124 -15.50 40.43 -28.83
CA LYS A 124 -15.66 39.38 -29.84
C LYS A 124 -14.89 39.78 -31.10
N GLY A 125 -14.57 38.79 -31.94
CA GLY A 125 -14.07 39.05 -33.28
C GLY A 125 -15.10 39.82 -34.13
N MET A 126 -14.60 40.63 -35.06
CA MET A 126 -15.41 41.42 -35.99
C MET A 126 -14.97 41.17 -37.43
N ASP A 127 -15.93 41.03 -38.35
CA ASP A 127 -15.65 41.00 -39.78
C ASP A 127 -15.48 42.41 -40.36
N LEU A 128 -14.35 42.64 -41.02
CA LEU A 128 -14.03 43.87 -41.73
C LEU A 128 -13.66 43.53 -43.17
N ASN A 129 -14.56 43.81 -44.12
CA ASN A 129 -14.37 43.57 -45.56
C ASN A 129 -13.91 42.14 -45.92
N GLY A 130 -14.44 41.12 -45.22
CA GLY A 130 -14.11 39.71 -45.46
C GLY A 130 -12.87 39.20 -44.71
N MET A 131 -12.21 40.03 -43.91
CA MET A 131 -11.17 39.62 -42.96
C MET A 131 -11.68 39.76 -41.53
N LYS A 132 -11.39 38.77 -40.69
CA LYS A 132 -11.80 38.77 -39.30
C LYS A 132 -10.73 39.41 -38.42
N GLY A 133 -11.10 40.45 -37.66
CA GLY A 133 -10.22 41.16 -36.74
C GLY A 133 -10.56 40.89 -35.28
N HIS A 134 -9.53 40.81 -34.45
CA HIS A 134 -9.59 40.52 -33.03
C HIS A 134 -8.76 41.54 -32.24
N LEU A 135 -9.30 41.96 -31.10
CA LEU A 135 -8.54 42.76 -30.15
C LEU A 135 -7.46 41.87 -29.51
N THR A 136 -6.19 42.17 -29.76
CA THR A 136 -5.05 41.42 -29.22
C THR A 136 -4.58 41.99 -27.89
N ASN A 137 -4.59 43.32 -27.76
CA ASN A 137 -4.22 44.01 -26.55
C ASN A 137 -5.14 45.22 -26.32
N LEU A 138 -5.51 45.41 -25.06
CA LEU A 138 -6.19 46.62 -24.58
C LEU A 138 -5.27 47.28 -23.55
N PHE A 139 -5.16 48.59 -23.61
CA PHE A 139 -4.45 49.39 -22.62
C PHE A 139 -5.38 50.41 -22.02
N TYR A 140 -5.18 50.74 -20.75
CA TYR A 140 -5.73 51.92 -20.11
C TYR A 140 -4.59 52.92 -19.82
N PHE A 141 -4.91 54.16 -19.48
CA PHE A 141 -3.89 55.17 -19.16
C PHE A 141 -3.81 55.43 -17.65
N GLU A 142 -2.60 55.49 -17.10
CA GLU A 142 -2.39 55.78 -15.68
C GLU A 142 -3.06 57.10 -15.29
N ASN A 143 -3.77 57.10 -14.16
CA ASN A 143 -4.55 58.24 -13.67
C ASN A 143 -5.56 58.81 -14.68
N ASN A 144 -5.94 58.01 -15.69
CA ASN A 144 -6.79 58.43 -16.80
C ASN A 144 -6.25 59.67 -17.53
N GLN A 145 -4.93 59.81 -17.64
CA GLN A 145 -4.28 60.95 -18.28
C GLN A 145 -4.43 60.90 -19.82
N ASP A 146 -4.66 62.05 -20.45
CA ASP A 146 -4.77 62.16 -21.91
C ASP A 146 -3.47 61.67 -22.60
N PRO A 147 -3.56 60.70 -23.53
CA PRO A 147 -2.40 60.23 -24.31
C PRO A 147 -1.66 61.34 -25.06
N ARG A 148 -2.36 62.39 -25.52
CA ARG A 148 -1.76 63.52 -26.25
C ARG A 148 -0.90 64.42 -25.36
N SER A 149 -1.14 64.36 -24.05
CA SER A 149 -0.40 65.12 -23.03
C SER A 149 0.68 64.26 -22.35
N GLY A 150 1.07 63.14 -22.97
CA GLY A 150 2.10 62.23 -22.46
C GLY A 150 1.60 61.19 -21.46
N GLY A 151 0.29 60.89 -21.44
CA GLY A 151 -0.27 59.82 -20.62
C GLY A 151 0.39 58.46 -20.87
N ARG A 152 0.71 57.73 -19.80
CA ARG A 152 1.35 56.42 -19.87
C ARG A 152 0.30 55.32 -20.06
N ALA A 153 0.42 54.57 -21.15
CA ALA A 153 -0.39 53.38 -21.39
C ALA A 153 0.08 52.20 -20.53
N VAL A 154 -0.87 51.48 -19.92
CA VAL A 154 -0.68 50.27 -19.13
C VAL A 154 -1.54 49.18 -19.73
N GLU A 155 -0.92 48.04 -20.00
CA GLU A 155 -1.61 46.90 -20.56
C GLU A 155 -2.60 46.31 -19.55
N THR A 156 -3.80 46.00 -20.04
CA THR A 156 -4.84 45.32 -19.26
C THR A 156 -4.49 43.84 -19.09
N LYS A 157 -5.03 43.21 -18.06
CA LYS A 157 -4.92 41.77 -17.85
C LYS A 157 -5.92 41.03 -18.73
N ILE A 158 -5.49 39.95 -19.37
CA ILE A 158 -6.39 39.02 -20.07
C ILE A 158 -6.94 38.03 -19.05
N GLU A 159 -8.26 38.02 -18.85
CA GLU A 159 -8.96 37.13 -17.91
C GLU A 159 -9.47 35.86 -18.58
N LYS A 160 -9.81 35.94 -19.87
CA LYS A 160 -10.35 34.82 -20.63
C LYS A 160 -9.95 34.94 -22.10
N THR A 161 -9.65 33.81 -22.72
CA THR A 161 -9.46 33.66 -24.16
C THR A 161 -10.61 32.88 -24.78
N PHE A 162 -10.75 32.96 -26.09
CA PHE A 162 -11.69 32.15 -26.87
C PHE A 162 -11.04 31.74 -28.19
N THR A 163 -11.48 30.61 -28.75
CA THR A 163 -11.00 30.14 -30.05
C THR A 163 -11.79 30.79 -31.18
N ASP A 164 -11.09 31.32 -32.16
CA ASP A 164 -11.68 31.86 -33.38
C ASP A 164 -10.75 31.70 -34.59
N ILE A 165 -11.23 32.03 -35.79
CA ILE A 165 -10.46 31.98 -37.04
C ILE A 165 -9.67 33.29 -37.20
N GLY A 166 -8.34 33.18 -37.18
CA GLY A 166 -7.45 34.32 -37.39
C GLY A 166 -7.38 34.81 -38.83
N THR A 167 -6.63 35.90 -39.05
CA THR A 167 -6.44 36.52 -40.37
C THR A 167 -5.76 35.61 -41.40
N ASP A 168 -5.10 34.54 -40.95
CA ASP A 168 -4.48 33.51 -41.79
C ASP A 168 -5.39 32.30 -42.04
N GLY A 169 -6.67 32.38 -41.64
CA GLY A 169 -7.66 31.32 -41.82
C GLY A 169 -7.51 30.14 -40.85
N GLN A 170 -6.57 30.21 -39.90
CA GLN A 170 -6.35 29.16 -38.91
C GLN A 170 -7.12 29.42 -37.61
N SER A 171 -7.59 28.34 -37.00
CA SER A 171 -8.18 28.38 -35.66
C SER A 171 -7.11 28.65 -34.61
N LYS A 172 -7.27 29.72 -33.83
CA LYS A 172 -6.32 30.18 -32.81
C LYS A 172 -7.05 30.72 -31.59
N GLU A 173 -6.35 30.83 -30.46
CA GLU A 173 -6.88 31.52 -29.27
C GLU A 173 -6.65 33.02 -29.35
N PHE A 174 -7.70 33.78 -29.05
CA PHE A 174 -7.68 35.23 -28.95
C PHE A 174 -8.16 35.67 -27.57
N PRO A 175 -7.67 36.81 -27.06
CA PRO A 175 -8.21 37.42 -25.85
C PRO A 175 -9.70 37.76 -26.01
N GLN A 176 -10.49 37.42 -25.00
CA GLN A 176 -11.93 37.69 -24.95
C GLN A 176 -12.26 38.73 -23.88
N VAL A 177 -11.78 38.53 -22.67
CA VAL A 177 -12.10 39.39 -21.52
C VAL A 177 -10.84 40.07 -21.05
N PHE A 178 -10.88 41.40 -21.01
CA PHE A 178 -9.79 42.25 -20.56
C PHE A 178 -10.19 42.95 -19.26
N SER A 179 -9.23 43.11 -18.35
CA SER A 179 -9.48 43.76 -17.07
C SER A 179 -8.40 44.73 -16.64
N PHE A 180 -8.82 45.78 -15.95
CA PHE A 180 -7.93 46.69 -15.25
C PHE A 180 -8.58 47.16 -13.95
N THR A 181 -7.74 47.60 -13.02
CA THR A 181 -8.17 48.12 -11.72
C THR A 181 -7.74 49.56 -11.60
N MET A 182 -8.65 50.42 -11.16
CA MET A 182 -8.35 51.82 -10.88
C MET A 182 -8.99 52.27 -9.56
N ASN A 183 -8.50 53.38 -9.03
CA ASN A 183 -9.08 53.99 -7.83
C ASN A 183 -10.53 54.41 -8.11
N ARG A 184 -11.39 54.20 -7.13
CA ARG A 184 -12.82 54.42 -7.21
C ARG A 184 -13.20 55.88 -7.40
N ASP A 185 -12.57 56.81 -6.68
CA ASP A 185 -12.86 58.23 -6.81
C ASP A 185 -12.49 58.74 -8.19
N LEU A 186 -11.35 58.28 -8.73
CA LEU A 186 -10.94 58.57 -10.11
C LEU A 186 -11.94 57.99 -11.12
N PHE A 187 -12.38 56.74 -10.92
CA PHE A 187 -13.38 56.13 -11.78
C PHE A 187 -14.67 56.94 -11.73
N GLU A 188 -15.17 57.31 -10.55
CA GLU A 188 -16.38 58.11 -10.34
C GLU A 188 -16.29 59.46 -11.07
N ALA A 189 -15.21 60.21 -10.86
CA ALA A 189 -14.99 61.54 -11.46
C ALA A 189 -14.83 61.54 -12.99
N SER A 190 -14.38 60.43 -13.57
CA SER A 190 -14.04 60.35 -15.00
C SER A 190 -15.27 60.20 -15.90
N GLU A 191 -15.50 61.12 -16.84
CA GLU A 191 -16.60 60.96 -17.83
C GLU A 191 -16.39 59.71 -18.72
N PHE A 192 -15.14 59.45 -19.07
CA PHE A 192 -14.70 58.29 -19.84
C PHE A 192 -13.30 57.89 -19.38
N ILE A 193 -12.86 56.69 -19.76
CA ILE A 193 -11.51 56.20 -19.49
C ILE A 193 -10.74 56.12 -20.80
N TRP A 194 -9.57 56.76 -20.88
CA TRP A 194 -8.69 56.63 -22.03
C TRP A 194 -8.23 55.19 -22.19
N CYS A 195 -8.30 54.69 -23.43
CA CYS A 195 -7.79 53.39 -23.77
C CYS A 195 -7.07 53.39 -25.12
N ARG A 196 -6.24 52.36 -25.32
CA ARG A 196 -5.60 52.04 -26.59
C ARG A 196 -6.04 50.65 -27.01
N VAL A 197 -6.47 50.51 -28.26
CA VAL A 197 -6.87 49.23 -28.84
C VAL A 197 -5.87 48.76 -29.87
N TRP A 198 -5.43 47.50 -29.77
CA TRP A 198 -4.55 46.84 -30.74
C TRP A 198 -5.28 45.78 -31.55
N VAL A 199 -5.37 46.07 -32.84
CA VAL A 199 -5.95 45.36 -33.98
C VAL A 199 -5.07 44.29 -34.66
N ASP A 200 -5.29 42.98 -34.60
CA ASP A 200 -4.47 42.02 -35.41
C ASP A 200 -4.46 42.35 -36.93
N VAL A 201 -5.64 42.62 -37.50
CA VAL A 201 -5.82 43.01 -38.91
C VAL A 201 -5.12 44.34 -39.19
N MET A 202 -5.19 45.30 -38.25
CA MET A 202 -4.57 46.62 -38.43
C MET A 202 -3.05 46.55 -38.38
N ASP A 203 -2.48 45.67 -37.56
CA ASP A 203 -1.03 45.44 -37.52
C ASP A 203 -0.51 44.82 -38.82
N GLY A 204 -1.30 43.93 -39.43
CA GLY A 204 -1.02 43.39 -40.77
C GLY A 204 -0.97 44.49 -41.84
N PHE A 205 -1.90 45.45 -41.79
CA PHE A 205 -1.94 46.59 -42.72
C PHE A 205 -0.85 47.64 -42.45
N MET A 206 -0.49 47.87 -41.19
CA MET A 206 0.43 48.93 -40.77
C MET A 206 1.89 48.47 -40.62
N GLY A 207 2.20 47.23 -41.01
CA GLY A 207 3.57 46.73 -41.14
C GLY A 207 4.23 46.31 -39.83
N GLY A 208 3.48 45.71 -38.91
CA GLY A 208 3.99 45.00 -37.74
C GLY A 208 3.17 45.16 -36.45
N PRO A 209 3.43 44.32 -35.43
CA PRO A 209 2.70 44.34 -34.16
C PRO A 209 2.68 45.71 -33.47
N GLY A 210 1.50 46.13 -33.01
CA GLY A 210 1.26 47.40 -32.32
C GLY A 210 1.27 48.64 -33.21
N LYS A 211 1.57 48.54 -34.52
CA LYS A 211 1.56 49.70 -35.42
C LYS A 211 0.16 50.10 -35.87
N GLY A 212 -0.81 49.21 -35.73
CA GLY A 212 -2.23 49.45 -35.95
C GLY A 212 -2.97 50.06 -34.74
N ALA A 213 -2.23 50.43 -33.69
CA ALA A 213 -2.80 50.97 -32.46
C ALA A 213 -3.69 52.19 -32.71
N GLN A 214 -4.85 52.23 -32.07
CA GLN A 214 -5.70 53.42 -32.06
C GLN A 214 -6.11 53.77 -30.63
N GLU A 215 -6.10 55.06 -30.33
CA GLU A 215 -6.63 55.58 -29.07
C GLU A 215 -8.15 55.67 -29.14
N ALA A 216 -8.80 55.40 -28.02
CA ALA A 216 -10.23 55.42 -27.87
C ALA A 216 -10.63 55.78 -26.43
N ARG A 217 -11.93 55.87 -26.18
CA ARG A 217 -12.51 56.25 -24.88
C ARG A 217 -13.52 55.20 -24.45
N ILE A 218 -13.31 54.57 -23.31
CA ILE A 218 -14.29 53.67 -22.69
C ILE A 218 -15.31 54.53 -21.94
N ILE A 219 -16.57 54.45 -22.32
CA ILE A 219 -17.65 55.25 -21.76
C ILE A 219 -18.60 54.27 -21.06
N ILE A 220 -18.64 54.32 -19.73
CA ILE A 220 -19.46 53.44 -18.90
C ILE A 220 -20.62 54.23 -18.30
N ASN A 221 -21.85 53.75 -18.47
CA ASN A 221 -23.01 54.34 -17.82
C ASN A 221 -23.04 53.99 -16.33
N LYS A 222 -22.77 54.98 -15.48
CA LYS A 222 -22.73 54.84 -14.02
C LYS A 222 -24.08 55.12 -13.34
N GLU A 223 -25.05 55.67 -14.06
CA GLU A 223 -26.37 56.04 -13.52
C GLU A 223 -27.29 54.82 -13.40
N HIS A 224 -27.04 53.79 -14.21
CA HIS A 224 -27.89 52.59 -14.30
C HIS A 224 -27.08 51.32 -14.10
N LEU A 225 -26.69 51.07 -12.84
CA LEU A 225 -25.94 49.89 -12.45
C LEU A 225 -26.87 48.77 -11.98
N LYS A 226 -26.69 47.58 -12.53
CA LYS A 226 -27.42 46.38 -12.11
C LYS A 226 -26.53 45.52 -11.21
N LYS A 227 -26.86 45.43 -9.92
CA LYS A 227 -26.16 44.55 -8.97
C LYS A 227 -26.37 43.07 -9.33
N VAL A 228 -25.30 42.28 -9.31
CA VAL A 228 -25.30 40.83 -9.51
C VAL A 228 -25.19 40.14 -8.16
N VAL A 229 -26.07 39.17 -7.91
CA VAL A 229 -26.07 38.34 -6.70
C VAL A 229 -25.59 36.94 -7.08
N LEU A 230 -24.48 36.51 -6.49
CA LEU A 230 -23.93 35.16 -6.68
C LEU A 230 -24.62 34.16 -5.74
N LYS A 231 -24.90 32.96 -6.25
CA LYS A 231 -25.51 31.86 -5.49
C LYS A 231 -24.44 31.07 -4.76
N LYS A 232 -24.20 31.42 -3.50
CA LYS A 232 -23.12 30.87 -2.66
C LYS A 232 -23.55 29.64 -1.85
N GLU A 233 -24.85 29.36 -1.79
CA GLU A 233 -25.45 28.36 -0.90
C GLU A 233 -24.98 26.94 -1.25
N ALA A 234 -24.87 26.61 -2.54
CA ALA A 234 -24.45 25.29 -3.00
C ALA A 234 -23.02 24.97 -2.54
N LEU A 235 -22.07 25.88 -2.77
CA LEU A 235 -20.68 25.72 -2.36
C LEU A 235 -20.54 25.72 -0.83
N THR A 236 -21.27 26.58 -0.14
CA THR A 236 -21.28 26.63 1.33
C THR A 236 -21.75 25.30 1.92
N LYS A 237 -22.83 24.73 1.38
CA LYS A 237 -23.36 23.42 1.81
C LYS A 237 -22.34 22.32 1.54
N GLU A 238 -21.73 22.30 0.36
CA GLU A 238 -20.77 21.27 -0.02
C GLU A 238 -19.52 21.30 0.88
N ILE A 239 -19.00 22.49 1.19
CA ILE A 239 -17.89 22.67 2.15
C ILE A 239 -18.29 22.12 3.52
N ALA A 240 -19.51 22.40 3.99
CA ALA A 240 -19.98 21.92 5.28
C ALA A 240 -20.10 20.39 5.33
N GLU A 241 -20.54 19.73 4.25
CA GLU A 241 -20.58 18.27 4.17
C GLU A 241 -19.17 17.67 4.07
N ALA A 242 -18.30 18.23 3.23
CA ALA A 242 -16.92 17.77 3.08
C ALA A 242 -16.12 17.84 4.39
N LYS A 243 -16.39 18.85 5.24
CA LYS A 243 -15.76 18.99 6.57
C LYS A 243 -16.18 17.92 7.58
N LYS A 244 -17.32 17.24 7.38
CA LYS A 244 -17.76 16.13 8.24
C LYS A 244 -17.07 14.82 7.89
N VAL A 245 -16.36 14.76 6.76
CA VAL A 245 -15.64 13.57 6.33
C VAL A 245 -14.46 13.33 7.28
N GLU A 246 -14.46 12.19 7.95
CA GLU A 246 -13.36 11.75 8.82
C GLU A 246 -12.38 10.87 8.04
N GLN A 247 -11.11 10.85 8.46
CA GLN A 247 -10.06 10.07 7.79
C GLN A 247 -10.34 8.55 7.79
N GLY A 248 -10.84 8.03 8.92
CA GLY A 248 -11.07 6.59 9.09
C GLY A 248 -9.80 5.76 8.82
N LYS A 249 -9.94 4.69 8.03
CA LYS A 249 -8.83 3.81 7.60
C LYS A 249 -8.13 4.28 6.31
N LYS A 250 -8.53 5.39 5.71
CA LYS A 250 -7.96 5.90 4.45
C LYS A 250 -6.55 6.45 4.66
N THR A 251 -5.77 6.56 3.58
CA THR A 251 -4.41 7.11 3.64
C THR A 251 -4.43 8.59 4.04
N GLU A 252 -3.37 9.01 4.74
CA GLU A 252 -3.19 10.42 5.13
C GLU A 252 -3.05 11.34 3.91
N GLU A 253 -2.38 10.87 2.85
CA GLU A 253 -2.22 11.61 1.59
C GLU A 253 -3.57 11.93 0.94
N ALA A 254 -4.47 10.95 0.86
CA ALA A 254 -5.81 11.16 0.33
C ALA A 254 -6.60 12.16 1.19
N PHE A 255 -6.51 12.05 2.52
CA PHE A 255 -7.19 12.97 3.44
C PHE A 255 -6.65 14.40 3.34
N ASN A 256 -5.33 14.57 3.21
CA ASN A 256 -4.71 15.88 3.03
C ASN A 256 -5.09 16.51 1.68
N THR A 257 -5.25 15.71 0.63
CA THR A 257 -5.77 16.17 -0.66
C THR A 257 -7.21 16.71 -0.53
N LEU A 258 -8.08 16.00 0.20
CA LEU A 258 -9.43 16.49 0.50
C LEU A 258 -9.40 17.80 1.30
N LYS A 259 -8.55 17.90 2.33
CA LYS A 259 -8.39 19.16 3.10
C LYS A 259 -7.95 20.33 2.24
N ALA A 260 -7.03 20.11 1.30
CA ALA A 260 -6.58 21.14 0.38
C ALA A 260 -7.72 21.59 -0.56
N ALA A 261 -8.52 20.65 -1.07
CA ALA A 261 -9.70 20.98 -1.87
C ALA A 261 -10.76 21.77 -1.09
N ILE A 262 -10.98 21.43 0.20
CA ILE A 262 -11.85 22.20 1.10
C ILE A 262 -11.32 23.63 1.26
N ALA A 263 -10.03 23.81 1.52
CA ALA A 263 -9.43 25.13 1.67
C ALA A 263 -9.53 25.98 0.38
N ALA A 264 -9.30 25.36 -0.78
CA ALA A 264 -9.48 26.03 -2.07
C ALA A 264 -10.95 26.44 -2.29
N ALA A 265 -11.91 25.58 -1.96
CA ALA A 265 -13.33 25.89 -2.05
C ALA A 265 -13.73 27.06 -1.13
N GLU A 266 -13.19 27.13 0.09
CA GLU A 266 -13.41 28.26 1.01
C GLU A 266 -12.86 29.57 0.47
N GLU A 267 -11.70 29.54 -0.18
CA GLU A 267 -11.11 30.72 -0.80
C GLU A 267 -11.92 31.19 -2.01
N THR A 268 -12.37 30.25 -2.86
CA THR A 268 -13.30 30.53 -3.96
C THR A 268 -14.60 31.15 -3.45
N LEU A 269 -15.17 30.65 -2.36
CA LEU A 269 -16.39 31.21 -1.76
C LEU A 269 -16.24 32.68 -1.35
N LYS A 270 -15.04 33.07 -0.90
CA LYS A 270 -14.71 34.45 -0.50
C LYS A 270 -14.45 35.35 -1.71
N THR A 271 -13.73 34.85 -2.71
CA THR A 271 -13.12 35.67 -3.77
C THR A 271 -13.83 35.61 -5.12
N ALA A 272 -14.76 34.68 -5.33
CA ALA A 272 -15.43 34.50 -6.62
C ALA A 272 -16.11 35.77 -7.13
N THR A 273 -15.86 36.09 -8.40
CA THR A 273 -16.38 37.26 -9.11
C THR A 273 -17.47 36.90 -10.13
N ASP A 274 -17.81 35.62 -10.25
CA ASP A 274 -18.81 35.09 -11.16
C ASP A 274 -19.34 33.74 -10.64
N GLN A 275 -20.44 33.28 -11.23
CA GLN A 275 -21.10 32.04 -10.83
C GLN A 275 -20.34 30.80 -11.32
N GLU A 276 -19.65 30.90 -12.46
CA GLU A 276 -18.91 29.79 -13.05
C GLU A 276 -17.81 29.31 -12.10
N ALA A 277 -17.06 30.23 -11.47
CA ALA A 277 -16.07 29.90 -10.46
C ALA A 277 -16.66 29.17 -9.24
N LEU A 278 -17.86 29.58 -8.77
CA LEU A 278 -18.54 28.90 -7.67
C LEU A 278 -19.00 27.50 -8.05
N ASP A 279 -19.59 27.35 -9.23
CA ASP A 279 -20.08 26.06 -9.75
C ASP A 279 -18.92 25.09 -10.00
N GLN A 280 -17.80 25.57 -10.53
CA GLN A 280 -16.55 24.80 -10.65
C GLN A 280 -15.98 24.42 -9.29
N GLY A 281 -16.06 25.31 -8.29
CA GLY A 281 -15.68 25.02 -6.91
C GLY A 281 -16.50 23.86 -6.32
N VAL A 282 -17.81 23.83 -6.57
CA VAL A 282 -18.70 22.71 -6.15
C VAL A 282 -18.29 21.43 -6.84
N ALA A 283 -18.12 21.45 -8.16
CA ALA A 283 -17.76 20.25 -8.93
C ALA A 283 -16.40 19.68 -8.49
N THR A 284 -15.41 20.55 -8.30
CA THR A 284 -14.06 20.18 -7.85
C THR A 284 -14.08 19.57 -6.45
N LEU A 285 -14.80 20.18 -5.51
CA LEU A 285 -14.90 19.66 -4.14
C LEU A 285 -15.62 18.30 -4.09
N LYS A 286 -16.70 18.13 -4.85
CA LYS A 286 -17.39 16.84 -4.98
C LYS A 286 -16.47 15.75 -5.51
N ALA A 287 -15.72 16.04 -6.58
CA ALA A 287 -14.75 15.10 -7.13
C ALA A 287 -13.66 14.73 -6.11
N ALA A 288 -13.20 15.68 -5.30
CA ALA A 288 -12.22 15.42 -4.23
C ALA A 288 -12.80 14.53 -3.12
N VAL A 289 -14.06 14.76 -2.71
CA VAL A 289 -14.75 13.90 -1.74
C VAL A 289 -14.92 12.48 -2.29
N GLU A 290 -15.34 12.33 -3.54
CA GLU A 290 -15.46 11.03 -4.20
C GLU A 290 -14.11 10.31 -4.31
N ALA A 291 -13.07 11.02 -4.75
CA ALA A 291 -11.72 10.47 -4.82
C ALA A 291 -11.19 10.02 -3.44
N PHE A 292 -11.46 10.78 -2.38
CA PHE A 292 -11.13 10.39 -1.01
C PHE A 292 -11.87 9.13 -0.58
N ASN A 293 -13.18 9.06 -0.81
CA ASN A 293 -13.99 7.88 -0.46
C ASN A 293 -13.54 6.62 -1.20
N ASN A 294 -13.06 6.77 -2.44
CA ASN A 294 -12.55 5.67 -3.27
C ASN A 294 -11.05 5.37 -3.06
N SER A 295 -10.34 6.16 -2.25
CA SER A 295 -8.91 5.93 -1.96
C SER A 295 -8.68 4.62 -1.18
N PRO A 296 -7.50 3.98 -1.29
CA PRO A 296 -7.22 2.75 -0.56
C PRO A 296 -7.16 2.97 0.96
N ASN A 297 -7.48 1.92 1.72
CA ASN A 297 -7.21 1.91 3.15
C ASN A 297 -5.71 1.69 3.42
N VAL A 298 -5.24 2.15 4.58
CA VAL A 298 -3.94 1.77 5.12
C VAL A 298 -3.94 0.28 5.44
N LEU A 299 -2.88 -0.42 5.01
CA LEU A 299 -2.72 -1.85 5.24
C LEU A 299 -2.34 -2.16 6.69
N GLU A 300 -3.03 -3.12 7.31
CA GLU A 300 -2.81 -3.57 8.68
C GLU A 300 -1.73 -4.66 8.73
N LYS A 301 -0.47 -4.24 8.78
CA LYS A 301 0.71 -5.13 8.72
C LYS A 301 1.08 -5.81 10.05
N GLU A 302 0.51 -5.35 11.17
CA GLU A 302 0.94 -5.75 12.52
C GLU A 302 0.75 -7.26 12.79
N ALA A 303 -0.37 -7.83 12.35
CA ALA A 303 -0.68 -9.24 12.57
C ALA A 303 0.34 -10.17 11.89
N LEU A 304 0.69 -9.88 10.65
CA LEU A 304 1.69 -10.65 9.89
C LEU A 304 3.09 -10.48 10.47
N THR A 305 3.47 -9.26 10.87
CA THR A 305 4.75 -8.99 11.54
C THR A 305 4.90 -9.81 12.83
N LYS A 306 3.86 -9.83 13.68
CA LYS A 306 3.87 -10.61 14.93
C LYS A 306 3.98 -12.12 14.67
N GLU A 307 3.25 -12.64 13.69
CA GLU A 307 3.28 -14.06 13.35
C GLU A 307 4.64 -14.48 12.77
N ILE A 308 5.25 -13.66 11.91
CA ILE A 308 6.60 -13.87 11.39
C ILE A 308 7.63 -13.90 12.52
N ALA A 309 7.56 -12.95 13.45
CA ALA A 309 8.45 -12.90 14.60
C ALA A 309 8.34 -14.19 15.44
N ALA A 310 7.12 -14.60 15.79
CA ALA A 310 6.87 -15.83 16.54
C ALA A 310 7.35 -17.09 15.78
N ALA A 311 7.16 -17.14 14.46
CA ALA A 311 7.60 -18.28 13.65
C ALA A 311 9.13 -18.37 13.55
N LYS A 312 9.85 -17.24 13.56
CA LYS A 312 11.32 -17.20 13.54
C LYS A 312 11.97 -17.70 14.83
N GLU A 313 11.28 -17.61 15.96
CA GLU A 313 11.78 -18.14 17.25
C GLU A 313 11.70 -19.67 17.32
N ILE A 314 10.99 -20.32 16.39
CA ILE A 314 10.86 -21.77 16.35
C ILE A 314 12.20 -22.39 15.94
N VAL A 315 12.76 -23.22 16.83
CA VAL A 315 13.96 -24.02 16.58
C VAL A 315 13.61 -25.42 16.06
N LYS A 316 14.52 -26.05 15.31
CA LYS A 316 14.34 -27.38 14.71
C LYS A 316 14.04 -28.46 15.76
N GLY A 317 14.78 -28.48 16.87
CA GLY A 317 14.70 -29.56 17.86
C GLY A 317 14.98 -30.94 17.26
N LYS A 318 14.18 -31.95 17.65
CA LYS A 318 14.25 -33.32 17.12
C LYS A 318 13.48 -33.51 15.80
N LYS A 319 12.85 -32.48 15.25
CA LYS A 319 12.06 -32.59 14.00
C LYS A 319 12.94 -32.83 12.77
N THR A 320 12.34 -33.30 11.68
CA THR A 320 13.06 -33.54 10.41
C THR A 320 13.53 -32.24 9.74
N ASP A 321 14.63 -32.32 8.98
CA ASP A 321 15.13 -31.20 8.18
C ASP A 321 14.13 -30.73 7.13
N GLU A 322 13.38 -31.66 6.54
CA GLU A 322 12.36 -31.36 5.54
C GLU A 322 11.24 -30.49 6.13
N ALA A 323 10.73 -30.86 7.31
CA ALA A 323 9.68 -30.09 8.00
C ALA A 323 10.18 -28.69 8.38
N PHE A 324 11.42 -28.58 8.89
CA PHE A 324 11.99 -27.30 9.26
C PHE A 324 12.25 -26.39 8.04
N SER A 325 12.69 -26.98 6.92
CA SER A 325 12.91 -26.25 5.66
C SER A 325 11.60 -25.72 5.09
N LYS A 326 10.50 -26.50 5.16
CA LYS A 326 9.16 -26.05 4.78
C LYS A 326 8.69 -24.86 5.63
N LEU A 327 8.92 -24.89 6.95
CA LEU A 327 8.63 -23.74 7.82
C LEU A 327 9.43 -22.49 7.42
N LYS A 328 10.74 -22.63 7.18
CA LYS A 328 11.58 -21.51 6.74
C LYS A 328 11.10 -20.91 5.42
N ALA A 329 10.72 -21.75 4.46
CA ALA A 329 10.17 -21.28 3.18
C ALA A 329 8.86 -20.49 3.38
N ALA A 330 7.96 -20.95 4.26
CA ALA A 330 6.74 -20.23 4.60
C ALA A 330 7.01 -18.88 5.28
N ILE A 331 8.02 -18.80 6.17
CA ILE A 331 8.45 -17.54 6.78
C ILE A 331 8.94 -16.56 5.71
N ALA A 332 9.81 -17.02 4.79
CA ALA A 332 10.33 -16.17 3.71
C ALA A 332 9.21 -15.67 2.78
N ALA A 333 8.22 -16.51 2.47
CA ALA A 333 7.06 -16.11 1.68
C ALA A 333 6.22 -15.04 2.39
N ALA A 334 6.00 -15.20 3.71
CA ALA A 334 5.30 -14.23 4.53
C ALA A 334 6.03 -12.87 4.60
N GLU A 335 7.35 -12.88 4.73
CA GLU A 335 8.17 -11.65 4.70
C GLU A 335 8.08 -10.91 3.38
N LYS A 336 8.09 -11.64 2.27
CA LYS A 336 7.91 -11.05 0.94
C LYS A 336 6.54 -10.35 0.83
N VAL A 337 5.47 -11.02 1.26
CA VAL A 337 4.12 -10.44 1.26
C VAL A 337 4.05 -9.20 2.18
N LEU A 338 4.70 -9.23 3.34
CA LEU A 338 4.74 -8.06 4.25
C LEU A 338 5.33 -6.81 3.58
N GLY A 339 6.35 -6.99 2.73
CA GLY A 339 6.99 -5.91 1.97
C GLY A 339 6.19 -5.43 0.77
N GLU A 340 5.56 -6.36 0.02
CA GLU A 340 5.02 -6.12 -1.31
C GLU A 340 3.47 -6.03 -1.37
N ALA A 341 2.75 -6.30 -0.28
CA ALA A 341 1.29 -6.30 -0.30
C ALA A 341 0.71 -4.94 -0.72
N THR A 342 -0.26 -5.01 -1.63
CA THR A 342 -1.08 -3.88 -2.09
C THR A 342 -2.51 -3.95 -1.54
N GLU A 343 -2.93 -5.12 -1.05
CA GLU A 343 -4.27 -5.37 -0.51
C GLU A 343 -4.21 -6.11 0.84
N GLN A 344 -5.20 -5.85 1.70
CA GLN A 344 -5.28 -6.48 3.03
C GLN A 344 -5.45 -8.00 2.95
N THR A 345 -6.17 -8.49 1.94
CA THR A 345 -6.40 -9.91 1.67
C THR A 345 -5.09 -10.70 1.56
N GLN A 346 -4.06 -10.12 0.93
CA GLN A 346 -2.75 -10.75 0.79
C GLN A 346 -2.07 -10.94 2.15
N LEU A 347 -2.14 -9.93 3.03
CA LEU A 347 -1.59 -10.01 4.39
C LEU A 347 -2.33 -11.07 5.22
N ASP A 348 -3.65 -11.10 5.15
CA ASP A 348 -4.48 -12.04 5.90
C ASP A 348 -4.25 -13.50 5.45
N GLU A 349 -4.13 -13.72 4.14
CA GLU A 349 -3.79 -15.02 3.55
C GLU A 349 -2.39 -15.47 3.97
N ALA A 350 -1.40 -14.57 3.99
CA ALA A 350 -0.05 -14.87 4.46
C ALA A 350 -0.03 -15.26 5.95
N VAL A 351 -0.81 -14.58 6.80
CA VAL A 351 -0.97 -14.97 8.23
C VAL A 351 -1.53 -16.40 8.32
N LYS A 352 -2.59 -16.71 7.56
CA LYS A 352 -3.23 -18.03 7.57
C LYS A 352 -2.27 -19.12 7.10
N ALA A 353 -1.53 -18.86 6.02
CA ALA A 353 -0.55 -19.77 5.45
C ALA A 353 0.60 -20.04 6.45
N LEU A 354 1.15 -18.99 7.06
CA LEU A 354 2.22 -19.12 8.05
C LEU A 354 1.77 -19.91 9.29
N LYS A 355 0.58 -19.61 9.85
CA LYS A 355 -0.01 -20.38 10.95
C LYS A 355 -0.16 -21.86 10.61
N THR A 356 -0.56 -22.15 9.37
CA THR A 356 -0.69 -23.52 8.88
C THR A 356 0.67 -24.23 8.82
N ALA A 357 1.70 -23.56 8.31
CA ALA A 357 3.06 -24.09 8.25
C ALA A 357 3.65 -24.32 9.66
N VAL A 358 3.44 -23.38 10.59
CA VAL A 358 3.84 -23.52 12.00
C VAL A 358 3.19 -24.75 12.63
N LYS A 359 1.88 -24.94 12.43
CA LYS A 359 1.15 -26.11 12.94
C LYS A 359 1.67 -27.41 12.32
N ALA A 360 1.89 -27.43 11.01
CA ALA A 360 2.43 -28.59 10.30
C ALA A 360 3.83 -28.96 10.82
N PHE A 361 4.69 -27.97 11.08
CA PHE A 361 6.02 -28.20 11.66
C PHE A 361 5.94 -28.79 13.08
N LYS A 362 5.12 -28.21 13.95
CA LYS A 362 4.94 -28.71 15.33
C LYS A 362 4.46 -30.16 15.38
N ASN A 363 3.61 -30.54 14.42
CA ASN A 363 3.04 -31.90 14.31
C ASN A 363 3.89 -32.85 13.45
N SER A 364 5.01 -32.40 12.88
CA SER A 364 5.88 -33.27 12.09
C SER A 364 6.57 -34.33 12.97
N PRO A 365 6.93 -35.51 12.43
CA PRO A 365 7.59 -36.54 13.21
C PRO A 365 9.00 -36.12 13.64
N ASP A 366 9.45 -36.67 14.75
CA ASP A 366 10.83 -36.54 15.20
C ASP A 366 11.74 -37.48 14.38
N VAL A 367 13.02 -37.14 14.29
CA VAL A 367 14.07 -38.00 13.74
C VAL A 367 14.28 -39.17 14.69
N LEU A 368 14.27 -40.38 14.16
CA LEU A 368 14.50 -41.60 14.93
C LEU A 368 15.98 -41.75 15.34
N GLU A 369 16.21 -42.02 16.62
CA GLU A 369 17.52 -42.24 17.23
C GLU A 369 17.93 -43.71 17.07
N LYS A 370 18.56 -44.03 15.92
CA LYS A 370 18.95 -45.39 15.53
C LYS A 370 20.31 -45.87 16.07
N GLU A 371 21.10 -44.96 16.64
CA GLU A 371 22.49 -45.22 17.02
C GLU A 371 22.62 -46.28 18.13
N ALA A 372 21.75 -46.22 19.16
CA ALA A 372 21.79 -47.16 20.27
C ALA A 372 21.58 -48.61 19.81
N LEU A 373 20.57 -48.86 18.97
CA LEU A 373 20.29 -50.18 18.41
C LEU A 373 21.41 -50.65 17.47
N THR A 374 21.93 -49.74 16.65
CA THR A 374 23.07 -50.03 15.76
C THR A 374 24.29 -50.49 16.55
N LYS A 375 24.62 -49.79 17.64
CA LYS A 375 25.75 -50.12 18.51
C LYS A 375 25.56 -51.46 19.21
N GLU A 376 24.35 -51.74 19.70
CA GLU A 376 24.03 -53.01 20.37
C GLU A 376 24.13 -54.19 19.40
N ILE A 377 23.58 -54.07 18.18
CA ILE A 377 23.72 -55.07 17.11
C ILE A 377 25.19 -55.33 16.81
N ALA A 378 26.00 -54.28 16.65
CA ALA A 378 27.42 -54.42 16.39
C ALA A 378 28.18 -55.10 17.54
N GLY A 379 27.75 -54.89 18.79
CA GLY A 379 28.28 -55.59 19.96
C GLY A 379 27.91 -57.08 19.96
N ALA A 380 26.63 -57.38 19.78
CA ALA A 380 26.11 -58.75 19.79
C ALA A 380 26.71 -59.60 18.66
N LYS A 381 26.94 -59.03 17.48
CA LYS A 381 27.59 -59.73 16.35
C LYS A 381 29.04 -60.16 16.59
N LYS A 382 29.72 -59.60 17.58
CA LYS A 382 31.10 -59.97 17.95
C LYS A 382 31.15 -61.15 18.93
N ILE A 383 30.00 -61.59 19.43
CA ILE A 383 29.93 -62.69 20.38
C ILE A 383 30.11 -64.00 19.61
N GLU A 384 31.15 -64.75 19.95
CA GLU A 384 31.40 -66.09 19.44
C GLU A 384 30.75 -67.15 20.34
N GLN A 385 30.36 -68.28 19.75
CA GLN A 385 29.68 -69.37 20.47
C GLN A 385 30.53 -69.95 21.63
N GLY A 386 31.83 -70.16 21.40
CA GLY A 386 32.74 -70.74 22.38
C GLY A 386 32.29 -72.14 22.85
N LYS A 387 32.18 -72.32 24.18
CA LYS A 387 31.73 -73.58 24.80
C LYS A 387 30.22 -73.63 25.04
N LYS A 388 29.46 -72.59 24.70
CA LYS A 388 28.01 -72.52 24.97
C LYS A 388 27.21 -73.42 24.01
N THR A 389 25.99 -73.77 24.41
CA THR A 389 25.12 -74.65 23.61
C THR A 389 24.70 -74.01 22.28
N ASP A 390 24.50 -74.85 21.26
CA ASP A 390 24.01 -74.43 19.93
C ASP A 390 22.65 -73.73 20.02
N GLU A 391 21.78 -74.21 20.91
CA GLU A 391 20.45 -73.64 21.12
C GLU A 391 20.52 -72.20 21.64
N ALA A 392 21.39 -71.94 22.62
CA ALA A 392 21.58 -70.60 23.17
C ALA A 392 22.16 -69.65 22.11
N PHE A 393 23.15 -70.11 21.34
CA PHE A 393 23.76 -69.32 20.28
C PHE A 393 22.77 -69.01 19.15
N SER A 394 21.95 -69.99 18.75
CA SER A 394 20.91 -69.81 17.72
C SER A 394 19.85 -68.78 18.15
N LYS A 395 19.45 -68.78 19.44
CA LYS A 395 18.53 -67.77 19.99
C LYS A 395 19.14 -66.36 19.96
N LEU A 396 20.41 -66.22 20.30
CA LEU A 396 21.12 -64.93 20.17
C LEU A 396 21.15 -64.46 18.71
N GLN A 397 21.47 -65.35 17.78
CA GLN A 397 21.54 -65.01 16.35
C GLN A 397 20.17 -64.58 15.80
N ALA A 398 19.09 -65.24 16.21
CA ALA A 398 17.73 -64.86 15.86
C ALA A 398 17.37 -63.46 16.41
N ALA A 399 17.76 -63.14 17.65
CA ALA A 399 17.54 -61.83 18.24
C ALA A 399 18.33 -60.72 17.51
N ILE A 400 19.56 -61.00 17.06
CA ILE A 400 20.34 -60.09 16.21
C ILE A 400 19.59 -59.80 14.91
N THR A 401 19.11 -60.84 14.21
CA THR A 401 18.37 -60.68 12.96
C THR A 401 17.09 -59.86 13.16
N ALA A 402 16.34 -60.11 14.24
CA ALA A 402 15.14 -59.34 14.56
C ALA A 402 15.47 -57.86 14.82
N ALA A 403 16.54 -57.58 15.57
CA ALA A 403 17.00 -56.22 15.83
C ALA A 403 17.42 -55.47 14.55
N GLU A 404 18.07 -56.15 13.60
CA GLU A 404 18.41 -55.57 12.29
C GLU A 404 17.16 -55.21 11.47
N GLU A 405 16.13 -56.06 11.51
CA GLU A 405 14.86 -55.80 10.83
C GLU A 405 14.14 -54.61 11.48
N THR A 406 14.11 -54.53 12.80
CA THR A 406 13.57 -53.38 13.55
C THR A 406 14.32 -52.10 13.18
N LEU A 407 15.65 -52.12 13.07
CA LEU A 407 16.44 -50.95 12.70
C LEU A 407 16.05 -50.39 11.32
N LYS A 408 15.68 -51.26 10.38
CA LYS A 408 15.22 -50.88 9.04
C LYS A 408 13.78 -50.37 9.04
N THR A 409 12.89 -51.07 9.73
CA THR A 409 11.44 -50.92 9.57
C THR A 409 10.77 -50.05 10.63
N ALA A 410 11.45 -49.73 11.73
CA ALA A 410 10.87 -48.95 12.82
C ALA A 410 10.34 -47.59 12.32
N THR A 411 9.08 -47.33 12.65
CA THR A 411 8.35 -46.08 12.35
C THR A 411 8.32 -45.13 13.55
N ASP A 412 8.70 -45.60 14.74
CA ASP A 412 8.71 -44.84 15.98
C ASP A 412 9.91 -45.22 16.87
N GLN A 413 10.17 -44.39 17.88
CA GLN A 413 11.31 -44.57 18.79
C GLN A 413 11.10 -45.71 19.79
N GLU A 414 9.85 -46.05 20.10
CA GLU A 414 9.53 -47.10 21.06
C GLU A 414 9.94 -48.47 20.51
N ALA A 415 9.66 -48.74 19.23
CA ALA A 415 10.12 -49.93 18.54
C ALA A 415 11.66 -50.08 18.58
N LEU A 416 12.41 -48.99 18.35
CA LEU A 416 13.87 -49.01 18.45
C LEU A 416 14.36 -49.30 19.88
N ASN A 417 13.73 -48.68 20.89
CA ASN A 417 14.08 -48.88 22.29
C ASN A 417 13.77 -50.31 22.75
N GLN A 418 12.64 -50.88 22.33
CA GLN A 418 12.29 -52.28 22.60
C GLN A 418 13.25 -53.24 21.90
N GLY A 419 13.68 -52.93 20.67
CA GLY A 419 14.72 -53.68 19.97
C GLY A 419 16.04 -53.73 20.76
N VAL A 420 16.47 -52.59 21.31
CA VAL A 420 17.67 -52.53 22.18
C VAL A 420 17.50 -53.40 23.42
N ALA A 421 16.38 -53.27 24.12
CA ALA A 421 16.11 -54.01 25.36
C ALA A 421 16.06 -55.53 25.11
N THR A 422 15.40 -55.94 24.02
CA THR A 422 15.28 -57.35 23.63
C THR A 422 16.64 -57.95 23.28
N LEU A 423 17.45 -57.24 22.49
CA LEU A 423 18.78 -57.71 22.12
C LEU A 423 19.71 -57.83 23.34
N LYS A 424 19.68 -56.85 24.25
CA LYS A 424 20.44 -56.91 25.51
C LYS A 424 20.04 -58.13 26.34
N ALA A 425 18.74 -58.39 26.49
CA ALA A 425 18.25 -59.55 27.22
C ALA A 425 18.72 -60.87 26.58
N ALA A 426 18.74 -60.96 25.24
CA ALA A 426 19.24 -62.14 24.53
C ALA A 426 20.75 -62.35 24.74
N VAL A 427 21.55 -61.27 24.71
CA VAL A 427 22.99 -61.30 25.02
C VAL A 427 23.23 -61.79 26.44
N GLU A 428 22.49 -61.27 27.44
CA GLU A 428 22.60 -61.72 28.82
C GLU A 428 22.21 -63.19 29.00
N ALA A 429 21.11 -63.62 28.36
CA ALA A 429 20.65 -65.01 28.40
C ALA A 429 21.69 -65.96 27.78
N PHE A 430 22.31 -65.58 26.67
CA PHE A 430 23.40 -66.33 26.05
C PHE A 430 24.61 -66.46 26.99
N ASN A 431 25.05 -65.36 27.60
CA ASN A 431 26.19 -65.37 28.52
C ASN A 431 25.95 -66.24 29.77
N LYS A 432 24.71 -66.33 30.24
CA LYS A 432 24.29 -67.18 31.38
C LYS A 432 23.98 -68.63 30.99
N SER A 433 24.00 -68.99 29.70
CA SER A 433 23.68 -70.34 29.24
C SER A 433 24.74 -71.37 29.70
N PRO A 434 24.38 -72.64 29.88
CA PRO A 434 25.34 -73.69 30.25
C PRO A 434 26.35 -73.95 29.12
N ASP A 435 27.52 -74.45 29.49
CA ASP A 435 28.49 -74.96 28.53
C ASP A 435 28.06 -76.35 28.02
N VAL A 436 28.51 -76.71 26.83
CA VAL A 436 28.36 -78.06 26.27
C VAL A 436 29.14 -79.04 27.15
N LEU A 437 28.43 -80.04 27.67
CA LEU A 437 29.00 -81.09 28.50
C LEU A 437 29.79 -82.10 27.66
N LYS A 438 31.03 -82.39 28.06
CA LYS A 438 31.91 -83.38 27.43
C LYS A 438 31.66 -84.76 28.03
N LYS A 439 30.72 -85.47 27.44
CA LYS A 439 30.25 -86.78 27.91
C LYS A 439 31.15 -87.95 27.47
N GLU A 440 32.00 -87.72 26.47
CA GLU A 440 32.76 -88.76 25.77
C GLU A 440 33.69 -89.56 26.71
N ALA A 441 34.33 -88.87 27.66
CA ALA A 441 35.26 -89.51 28.60
C ALA A 441 34.56 -90.51 29.53
N LEU A 442 33.40 -90.14 30.08
CA LEU A 442 32.61 -91.01 30.95
C LEU A 442 31.96 -92.15 30.16
N THR A 443 31.43 -91.86 28.98
CA THR A 443 30.90 -92.89 28.06
C THR A 443 31.96 -93.95 27.77
N LYS A 444 33.19 -93.54 27.45
CA LYS A 444 34.30 -94.46 27.16
C LYS A 444 34.65 -95.31 28.37
N GLU A 445 34.77 -94.70 29.55
CA GLU A 445 35.15 -95.42 30.78
C GLU A 445 34.08 -96.44 31.19
N ILE A 446 32.79 -96.11 31.06
CA ILE A 446 31.68 -97.06 31.28
C ILE A 446 31.80 -98.25 30.33
N ALA A 447 32.03 -97.99 29.04
CA ALA A 447 32.17 -99.05 28.04
C ALA A 447 33.38 -99.97 28.31
N GLU A 448 34.46 -99.46 28.89
CA GLU A 448 35.61 -100.26 29.30
C GLU A 448 35.33 -101.06 30.57
N ALA A 449 34.72 -100.45 31.59
CA ALA A 449 34.39 -101.11 32.85
C ALA A 449 33.38 -102.27 32.66
N LYS A 450 32.41 -102.12 31.74
CA LYS A 450 31.43 -103.17 31.41
C LYS A 450 32.05 -104.45 30.81
N LYS A 451 33.27 -104.39 30.28
CA LYS A 451 33.95 -105.56 29.71
C LYS A 451 34.68 -106.41 30.76
N ILE A 452 34.67 -105.97 32.01
CA ILE A 452 35.38 -106.67 33.09
C ILE A 452 34.50 -107.82 33.58
N GLU A 453 34.99 -109.05 33.45
CA GLU A 453 34.34 -110.25 33.98
C GLU A 453 34.78 -110.54 35.43
N GLN A 454 33.91 -111.21 36.20
CA GLN A 454 34.14 -111.50 37.61
C GLN A 454 35.37 -112.39 37.88
N GLY A 455 35.55 -113.45 37.08
CA GLY A 455 36.64 -114.40 37.24
C GLY A 455 36.67 -115.08 38.62
N LYS A 456 37.82 -115.07 39.30
CA LYS A 456 38.02 -115.66 40.63
C LYS A 456 37.82 -114.67 41.79
N LYS A 457 37.44 -113.42 41.50
CA LYS A 457 37.25 -112.37 42.52
C LYS A 457 35.96 -112.59 43.30
N THR A 458 35.90 -112.04 44.51
CA THR A 458 34.72 -112.17 45.38
C THR A 458 33.48 -111.50 44.78
N ASP A 459 32.30 -112.08 45.04
CA ASP A 459 31.00 -111.52 44.64
C ASP A 459 30.81 -110.09 45.17
N GLU A 460 31.32 -109.82 46.37
CA GLU A 460 31.28 -108.50 47.00
C GLU A 460 32.08 -107.46 46.18
N ALA A 461 33.28 -107.82 45.70
CA ALA A 461 34.10 -106.92 44.90
C ALA A 461 33.48 -106.66 43.52
N PHE A 462 32.91 -107.70 42.88
CA PHE A 462 32.26 -107.56 41.58
C PHE A 462 30.96 -106.75 41.65
N SER A 463 30.13 -106.98 42.68
CA SER A 463 28.91 -106.21 42.93
C SER A 463 29.19 -104.72 43.14
N LYS A 464 30.28 -104.39 43.85
CA LYS A 464 30.73 -102.99 44.03
C LYS A 464 31.15 -102.33 42.71
N LEU A 465 31.82 -103.06 41.81
CA LEU A 465 32.14 -102.57 40.46
C LEU A 465 30.87 -102.34 39.64
N GLN A 466 29.93 -103.29 39.64
CA GLN A 466 28.68 -103.18 38.90
C GLN A 466 27.83 -102.00 39.38
N ALA A 467 27.76 -101.77 40.69
CA ALA A 467 27.10 -100.60 41.26
C ALA A 467 27.74 -99.28 40.82
N ALA A 468 29.07 -99.22 40.72
CA ALA A 468 29.79 -98.04 40.24
C ALA A 468 29.55 -97.79 38.74
N ILE A 469 29.42 -98.85 37.93
CA ILE A 469 29.03 -98.75 36.50
C ILE A 469 27.64 -98.14 36.39
N THR A 470 26.66 -98.68 37.12
CA THR A 470 25.27 -98.16 37.11
C THR A 470 25.21 -96.70 37.56
N ALA A 471 25.96 -96.32 38.59
CA ALA A 471 26.04 -94.94 39.05
C ALA A 471 26.67 -94.00 38.01
N ALA A 472 27.70 -94.46 37.30
CA ALA A 472 28.32 -93.71 36.21
C ALA A 472 27.37 -93.53 35.02
N GLU A 473 26.57 -94.53 34.67
CA GLU A 473 25.54 -94.44 33.62
C GLU A 473 24.44 -93.44 33.99
N GLU A 474 23.97 -93.46 35.24
CA GLU A 474 22.99 -92.50 35.72
C GLU A 474 23.57 -91.08 35.73
N THR A 475 24.84 -90.93 36.11
CA THR A 475 25.57 -89.65 36.04
C THR A 475 25.70 -89.15 34.61
N LEU A 476 26.03 -90.01 33.65
CA LEU A 476 26.13 -89.64 32.23
C LEU A 476 24.80 -89.09 31.68
N LYS A 477 23.68 -89.64 32.15
CA LYS A 477 22.32 -89.23 31.76
C LYS A 477 21.90 -87.93 32.44
N THR A 478 22.17 -87.80 33.74
CA THR A 478 21.58 -86.75 34.60
C THR A 478 22.52 -85.58 34.90
N ALA A 479 23.82 -85.69 34.60
CA ALA A 479 24.77 -84.62 34.89
C ALA A 479 24.35 -83.29 34.24
N THR A 480 24.28 -82.26 35.08
CA THR A 480 23.95 -80.88 34.71
C THR A 480 25.19 -80.00 34.59
N ASP A 481 26.35 -80.50 35.02
CA ASP A 481 27.65 -79.82 34.95
C ASP A 481 28.80 -80.79 34.64
N GLN A 482 29.95 -80.23 34.22
CA GLN A 482 31.13 -81.02 33.84
C GLN A 482 31.80 -81.67 35.05
N GLY A 483 31.71 -81.06 36.24
CA GLY A 483 32.30 -81.60 37.46
C GLY A 483 31.69 -82.94 37.84
N ALA A 484 30.37 -83.09 37.70
CA ALA A 484 29.67 -84.36 37.90
C ALA A 484 30.15 -85.45 36.93
N LEU A 485 30.35 -85.12 35.65
CA LEU A 485 30.89 -86.06 34.65
C LEU A 485 32.33 -86.47 34.98
N ASP A 486 33.19 -85.51 35.31
CA ASP A 486 34.60 -85.74 35.64
C ASP A 486 34.73 -86.59 36.92
N GLN A 487 33.89 -86.33 37.92
CA GLN A 487 33.80 -87.13 39.15
C GLN A 487 33.27 -88.55 38.87
N GLY A 488 32.30 -88.69 37.97
CA GLY A 488 31.83 -89.99 37.49
C GLY A 488 32.97 -90.80 36.87
N VAL A 489 33.81 -90.17 36.03
CA VAL A 489 35.00 -90.82 35.43
C VAL A 489 35.97 -91.25 36.54
N ALA A 490 36.29 -90.35 37.47
CA ALA A 490 37.24 -90.63 38.54
C ALA A 490 36.76 -91.77 39.47
N THR A 491 35.49 -91.76 39.83
CA THR A 491 34.86 -92.78 40.69
C THR A 491 34.85 -94.14 40.02
N LEU A 492 34.45 -94.20 38.75
CA LEU A 492 34.45 -95.45 37.99
C LEU A 492 35.86 -96.02 37.82
N LYS A 493 36.85 -95.17 37.50
CA LYS A 493 38.27 -95.56 37.46
C LYS A 493 38.76 -96.15 38.78
N ALA A 494 38.40 -95.52 39.89
CA ALA A 494 38.76 -96.00 41.23
C ALA A 494 38.13 -97.37 41.53
N ALA A 495 36.85 -97.56 41.19
CA ALA A 495 36.15 -98.84 41.36
C ALA A 495 36.77 -99.96 40.51
N VAL A 496 37.09 -99.68 39.24
CA VAL A 496 37.81 -100.61 38.35
C VAL A 496 39.17 -101.01 38.94
N LYS A 497 39.92 -100.05 39.48
CA LYS A 497 41.22 -100.32 40.11
C LYS A 497 41.06 -101.16 41.39
N ALA A 498 40.10 -100.84 42.24
CA ALA A 498 39.82 -101.56 43.47
C ALA A 498 39.40 -103.01 43.20
N PHE A 499 38.54 -103.23 42.20
CA PHE A 499 38.14 -104.57 41.78
C PHE A 499 39.34 -105.41 41.34
N LYS A 500 40.20 -104.87 40.46
CA LYS A 500 41.41 -105.59 40.01
C LYS A 500 42.37 -105.96 41.15
N ALA A 501 42.42 -105.16 42.22
CA ALA A 501 43.28 -105.38 43.38
C ALA A 501 42.65 -106.24 44.50
N SER A 502 41.39 -106.64 44.37
CA SER A 502 40.68 -107.45 45.37
C SER A 502 41.23 -108.88 45.48
N GLU A 503 41.04 -109.55 46.62
CA GLU A 503 41.50 -110.94 46.80
C GLU A 503 40.67 -111.92 45.94
N ASP A 504 41.32 -112.98 45.46
CA ASP A 504 40.62 -114.12 44.87
C ASP A 504 39.91 -114.92 45.98
N VAL A 505 38.80 -115.57 45.64
CA VAL A 505 38.12 -116.49 46.56
C VAL A 505 39.09 -117.62 46.94
N LYS A 506 39.46 -117.68 48.23
CA LYS A 506 40.27 -118.77 48.78
C LYS A 506 39.39 -120.01 48.95
N LEU A 507 39.71 -121.07 48.23
CA LEU A 507 39.15 -122.39 48.48
C LEU A 507 39.66 -122.88 49.85
N PRO A 508 38.79 -123.37 50.74
CA PRO A 508 39.23 -123.94 52.01
C PRO A 508 40.10 -125.19 51.75
N ILE A 509 41.23 -125.29 52.45
CA ILE A 509 42.24 -126.36 52.30
C ILE A 509 42.26 -127.30 53.52
N GLU A 510 41.16 -127.38 54.26
CA GLU A 510 41.02 -128.37 55.34
C GLU A 510 40.34 -129.64 54.79
N ASP A 511 40.76 -130.81 55.25
CA ASP A 511 40.13 -132.08 54.89
C ASP A 511 38.69 -132.11 55.44
N GLY A 512 37.71 -132.01 54.53
CA GLY A 512 36.29 -132.02 54.86
C GLY A 512 35.39 -132.14 53.63
N ILE A 513 34.15 -132.59 53.83
CA ILE A 513 33.12 -132.59 52.80
C ILE A 513 32.50 -131.20 52.76
N TYR A 514 32.72 -130.46 51.66
CA TYR A 514 32.12 -129.15 51.44
C TYR A 514 30.90 -129.28 50.52
N THR A 515 29.77 -128.73 50.96
CA THR A 515 28.60 -128.51 50.09
C THR A 515 28.62 -127.08 49.59
N ALA A 516 28.77 -126.91 48.27
CA ALA A 516 28.63 -125.62 47.60
C ALA A 516 27.26 -125.55 46.91
N PRO A 517 26.51 -124.44 47.04
CA PRO A 517 25.36 -124.21 46.18
C PRO A 517 25.82 -124.05 44.73
N VAL A 518 25.13 -124.71 43.80
CA VAL A 518 25.36 -124.59 42.36
C VAL A 518 24.17 -123.84 41.77
N GLU A 519 24.40 -122.63 41.29
CA GLU A 519 23.49 -121.94 40.38
C GLU A 519 24.06 -122.00 38.97
N VAL A 520 23.19 -122.30 38.00
CA VAL A 520 23.54 -122.35 36.57
C VAL A 520 22.84 -121.17 35.90
N ASP A 521 23.62 -120.16 35.54
CA ASP A 521 23.09 -119.01 34.81
C ASP A 521 22.97 -119.28 33.30
N HIS A 522 21.97 -118.67 32.67
CA HIS A 522 21.74 -118.77 31.24
C HIS A 522 22.79 -117.98 30.45
N ALA A 523 23.41 -118.65 29.46
CA ALA A 523 24.56 -118.15 28.70
C ALA A 523 24.32 -116.88 27.83
N TYR A 524 23.10 -116.33 27.77
CA TYR A 524 22.75 -115.28 26.80
C TYR A 524 21.78 -114.23 27.34
N ASN A 525 22.14 -113.49 28.38
CA ASN A 525 21.61 -112.14 28.58
C ASN A 525 22.75 -111.19 29.00
N LEU A 526 23.34 -110.54 27.99
CA LEU A 526 24.16 -109.33 28.09
C LEU A 526 23.60 -108.29 27.12
#